data_AF-A0A1F5CNG2-F1
#
_entry.id   AF-A0A1F5CNG2-F1
#
_cell.length_a   1.000
_cell.length_b   1.000
_cell.length_c   1.000
_cell.angle_alpha   90.00
_cell.angle_beta   90.00
_cell.angle_gamma   90.00
#
_symmetry.space_group_name_H-M   'P 1'
#
loop_
_entity.id
_entity.type
_entity.pdbx_description
1 polymer ?
#
loop_
_entity_poly.entity_id
_entity_poly.type
_entity_poly.pdbx_seq_one_letter_code
_entity_poly.pdbx_strand_id
1 'polypeptide(L)'
;MVGAAKYPFKRIGRRLRKLEAELEGSYGFVEGSVWYPSERFIEEAHEMVLEEYGGHTGYETGIHLYNVILGQVKATDGIYQKAAVLLRKLSTRPCIYADGNHRLALVTVETFLRKNGLRIWTKDSLEIYRFIKGIMQHNIDEIAEWLRNGPKESSSNEDSGICDGKKV
;
A
#
# COMPACT_ATOMS: atom_id res chain seq x y z
N MET A 1 -14.55 14.62 -21.37
CA MET A 1 -13.50 14.97 -20.38
C MET A 1 -13.68 14.05 -19.18
N VAL A 2 -12.85 13.02 -19.03
CA VAL A 2 -12.90 12.12 -17.88
C VAL A 2 -12.26 12.89 -16.72
N GLY A 3 -13.06 13.30 -15.74
CA GLY A 3 -12.55 13.97 -14.55
C GLY A 3 -11.50 13.10 -13.91
N ALA A 4 -10.28 13.62 -13.75
CA ALA A 4 -9.24 12.96 -12.99
C ALA A 4 -9.79 12.69 -11.59
N ALA A 5 -10.07 11.43 -11.28
CA ALA A 5 -10.43 11.03 -9.94
C ALA A 5 -9.27 11.46 -9.03
N LYS A 6 -9.47 12.54 -8.26
CA LYS A 6 -8.56 12.92 -7.18
C LYS A 6 -8.54 11.74 -6.22
N TYR A 7 -7.55 10.86 -6.35
CA TYR A 7 -7.41 9.78 -5.38
C TYR A 7 -7.12 10.39 -4.00
N PRO A 8 -7.82 9.97 -2.95
CA PRO A 8 -8.41 10.96 -2.06
C PRO A 8 -7.75 10.96 -0.67
N PHE A 9 -6.50 10.51 -0.55
CA PHE A 9 -5.87 10.24 0.74
C PHE A 9 -5.41 11.47 1.52
N LYS A 10 -5.44 12.68 0.94
CA LYS A 10 -5.07 13.91 1.69
C LYS A 10 -5.95 14.12 2.93
N ARG A 11 -7.20 13.63 2.92
CA ARG A 11 -8.15 13.78 4.05
C ARG A 11 -7.91 12.74 5.14
N ILE A 12 -7.84 11.46 4.79
CA ILE A 12 -7.48 10.37 5.72
C ILE A 12 -6.13 10.64 6.36
N GLY A 13 -5.11 10.99 5.58
CA GLY A 13 -3.78 11.25 6.13
C GLY A 13 -3.77 12.36 7.18
N ARG A 14 -4.67 13.35 7.10
CA ARG A 14 -4.77 14.42 8.11
C ARG A 14 -5.39 13.93 9.41
N ARG A 15 -6.43 13.09 9.33
CA ARG A 15 -7.09 12.49 10.49
C ARG A 15 -6.22 11.41 11.13
N LEU A 16 -5.57 10.58 10.32
CA LEU A 16 -4.60 9.59 10.77
C LEU A 16 -3.44 10.26 11.52
N ARG A 17 -2.86 11.34 10.97
CA ARG A 17 -1.81 12.11 11.66
C ARG A 17 -2.27 12.70 12.99
N LYS A 18 -3.53 13.14 13.07
CA LYS A 18 -4.11 13.68 14.29
C LYS A 18 -4.26 12.57 15.35
N LEU A 19 -4.85 11.43 14.98
CA LEU A 19 -4.99 10.26 15.86
C LEU A 19 -3.64 9.71 16.30
N GLU A 20 -2.67 9.64 15.39
CA GLU A 20 -1.29 9.21 15.69
C GLU A 20 -0.59 10.14 16.69
N ALA A 21 -0.86 11.45 16.65
CA ALA A 21 -0.27 12.43 17.54
C ALA A 21 -0.98 12.49 18.90
N GLU A 22 -2.28 12.18 18.95
CA GLU A 22 -3.08 12.23 20.17
C GLU A 22 -2.92 10.97 21.04
N LEU A 23 -2.44 9.85 20.47
CA LEU A 23 -2.48 8.53 21.10
C LEU A 23 -1.15 7.75 21.00
N GLU A 24 -0.03 8.47 21.11
CA GLU A 24 1.32 7.88 21.12
C GLU A 24 1.40 6.67 22.06
N GLY A 25 1.76 5.51 21.50
CA GLY A 25 1.95 4.24 22.23
C GLY A 25 0.88 3.17 22.03
N SER A 26 -0.30 3.48 21.49
CA SER A 26 -1.39 2.48 21.34
C SER A 26 -1.61 1.92 19.93
N TYR A 27 -1.10 2.58 18.89
CA TYR A 27 -1.34 2.20 17.48
C TYR A 27 -0.23 1.35 16.85
N GLY A 28 0.88 1.18 17.55
CA GLY A 28 1.96 0.35 17.06
C GLY A 28 3.04 0.20 18.12
N PHE A 29 4.01 -0.64 17.81
CA PHE A 29 5.09 -0.98 18.72
C PHE A 29 6.39 -1.04 17.94
N VAL A 30 7.51 -0.88 18.65
CA VAL A 30 8.84 -0.97 18.07
C VAL A 30 9.47 -2.29 18.49
N GLU A 31 10.04 -3.02 17.54
CA GLU A 31 10.85 -4.20 17.79
C GLU A 31 12.18 -4.02 17.07
N GLY A 32 13.28 -4.00 17.84
CA GLY A 32 14.58 -3.54 17.36
C GLY A 32 14.52 -2.06 16.95
N SER A 33 14.82 -1.77 15.69
CA SER A 33 14.72 -0.42 15.09
C SER A 33 13.50 -0.25 14.18
N VAL A 34 12.55 -1.19 14.20
CA VAL A 34 11.43 -1.22 13.26
C VAL A 34 10.12 -1.00 13.99
N TRP A 35 9.33 -0.02 13.55
CA TRP A 35 7.96 0.20 13.99
C TRP A 35 6.98 -0.69 13.22
N TYR A 36 6.05 -1.31 13.92
CA TYR A 36 5.00 -2.17 13.36
C TYR A 36 3.60 -1.66 13.75
N PRO A 37 2.58 -1.79 12.87
CA PRO A 37 1.21 -1.47 13.23
C PRO A 37 0.65 -2.50 14.22
N SER A 38 -0.14 -2.04 15.18
CA SER A 38 -0.91 -2.90 16.09
C SER A 38 -2.22 -3.39 15.44
N GLU A 39 -2.87 -4.38 16.03
CA GLU A 39 -4.26 -4.77 15.65
C GLU A 39 -5.21 -3.58 15.73
N ARG A 40 -5.15 -2.80 16.81
CA ARG A 40 -5.97 -1.61 17.01
C ARG A 40 -5.82 -0.62 15.86
N PHE A 41 -4.59 -0.43 15.37
CA PHE A 41 -4.38 0.41 14.19
C PHE A 41 -5.08 -0.14 12.95
N ILE A 42 -5.07 -1.45 12.74
CA ILE A 42 -5.71 -2.09 11.59
C ILE A 42 -7.23 -1.92 11.65
N GLU A 43 -7.83 -2.08 12.83
CA GLU A 43 -9.27 -1.87 13.06
C GLU A 43 -9.68 -0.43 12.81
N GLU A 44 -9.01 0.53 13.46
CA GLU A 44 -9.37 1.94 13.33
C GLU A 44 -9.02 2.52 11.96
N ALA A 45 -7.92 2.07 11.33
CA ALA A 45 -7.61 2.43 9.95
C ALA A 45 -8.69 1.92 9.00
N HIS A 46 -9.24 0.72 9.22
CA HIS A 46 -10.32 0.19 8.40
C HIS A 46 -11.60 1.01 8.55
N GLU A 47 -11.99 1.31 9.79
CA GLU A 47 -13.15 2.15 10.08
C GLU A 47 -13.03 3.52 9.41
N MET A 48 -11.90 4.20 9.57
CA MET A 48 -11.64 5.49 8.92
C MET A 48 -11.74 5.42 7.39
N VAL A 49 -11.27 4.32 6.80
CA VAL A 49 -11.31 4.11 5.35
C VAL A 49 -12.74 3.89 4.86
N LEU A 50 -13.58 3.20 5.63
CA LEU A 50 -15.00 3.02 5.32
C LEU A 50 -15.80 4.31 5.54
N GLU A 51 -15.51 5.07 6.60
CA GLU A 51 -16.17 6.36 6.86
C GLU A 51 -15.94 7.36 5.72
N GLU A 52 -14.72 7.44 5.18
CA GLU A 52 -14.39 8.41 4.12
C GLU A 52 -14.93 7.99 2.75
N TYR A 53 -14.95 6.69 2.45
CA TYR A 53 -15.15 6.20 1.07
C TYR A 53 -16.35 5.27 0.90
N GLY A 54 -17.05 4.93 1.98
CA GLY A 54 -18.08 3.91 1.99
C GLY A 54 -17.54 2.49 1.81
N GLY A 55 -18.46 1.53 1.93
CA GLY A 55 -18.21 0.11 1.82
C GLY A 55 -18.99 -0.66 2.88
N HIS A 56 -18.77 -1.97 2.93
CA HIS A 56 -19.42 -2.84 3.91
C HIS A 56 -18.53 -3.05 5.14
N THR A 57 -19.13 -2.91 6.32
CA THR A 57 -18.49 -3.27 7.58
C THR A 57 -18.48 -4.78 7.77
N GLY A 58 -17.67 -5.25 8.72
CA GLY A 58 -17.63 -6.66 9.12
C GLY A 58 -16.39 -7.42 8.64
N TYR A 59 -16.17 -8.55 9.31
CA TYR A 59 -15.05 -9.44 9.07
C TYR A 59 -15.38 -10.48 7.99
N GLU A 60 -14.39 -10.81 7.16
CA GLU A 60 -14.43 -11.98 6.30
C GLU A 60 -13.77 -13.15 7.04
N THR A 61 -12.46 -13.03 7.32
CA THR A 61 -11.72 -14.00 8.14
C THR A 61 -11.68 -13.58 9.60
N GLY A 62 -11.54 -12.28 9.89
CA GLY A 62 -11.38 -11.76 11.26
C GLY A 62 -9.99 -11.21 11.56
N ILE A 63 -9.90 -10.37 12.59
CA ILE A 63 -8.67 -9.64 12.95
C ILE A 63 -7.50 -10.57 13.31
N HIS A 64 -7.75 -11.78 13.79
CA HIS A 64 -6.72 -12.76 14.12
C HIS A 64 -5.79 -13.11 12.94
N LEU A 65 -6.29 -12.99 11.70
CA LEU A 65 -5.47 -13.17 10.50
C LEU A 65 -4.31 -12.16 10.46
N TYR A 66 -4.49 -10.97 11.02
CA TYR A 66 -3.43 -9.98 11.11
C TYR A 66 -2.21 -10.48 11.88
N ASN A 67 -2.37 -11.26 12.95
CA ASN A 67 -1.24 -11.82 13.69
C ASN A 67 -0.38 -12.75 12.83
N VAL A 68 -1.04 -13.54 11.97
CA VAL A 68 -0.33 -14.42 11.01
C VAL A 68 0.44 -13.59 9.98
N ILE A 69 -0.20 -12.53 9.45
CA ILE A 69 0.44 -11.60 8.52
C ILE A 69 1.64 -10.92 9.18
N LEU A 70 1.47 -10.39 10.39
CA LEU A 70 2.49 -9.71 11.16
C LEU A 70 3.68 -10.62 11.46
N GLY A 71 3.45 -11.91 11.76
CA GLY A 71 4.52 -12.90 11.88
C GLY A 71 5.37 -13.03 10.62
N GLN A 72 4.73 -13.09 9.44
CA GLN A 72 5.44 -13.14 8.14
C GLN A 72 6.22 -11.84 7.87
N VAL A 73 5.63 -10.69 8.20
CA VAL A 73 6.29 -9.38 8.08
C VAL A 73 7.54 -9.34 8.97
N LYS A 74 7.44 -9.77 10.23
CA LYS A 74 8.59 -9.79 11.15
C LYS A 74 9.72 -10.70 10.66
N ALA A 75 9.39 -11.85 10.09
CA ALA A 75 10.35 -12.79 9.52
C ALA A 75 10.97 -12.34 8.18
N THR A 76 10.43 -11.32 7.52
CA THR A 76 10.94 -10.82 6.22
C THR A 76 12.01 -9.76 6.42
N ASP A 77 13.14 -9.86 5.72
CA ASP A 77 14.22 -8.87 5.80
C ASP A 77 13.99 -7.67 4.88
N GLY A 78 14.36 -6.47 5.37
CA GLY A 78 14.27 -5.22 4.61
C GLY A 78 12.93 -4.51 4.75
N ILE A 79 12.95 -3.19 4.96
CA ILE A 79 11.73 -2.42 5.22
C ILE A 79 10.78 -2.41 4.02
N TYR A 80 11.29 -2.35 2.78
CA TYR A 80 10.45 -2.39 1.58
C TYR A 80 9.82 -3.76 1.35
N GLN A 81 10.52 -4.85 1.66
CA GLN A 81 10.00 -6.21 1.58
C GLN A 81 8.94 -6.44 2.67
N LYS A 82 9.18 -5.99 3.90
CA LYS A 82 8.16 -5.97 4.97
C LYS A 82 6.90 -5.22 4.54
N ALA A 83 7.08 -4.04 3.94
CA ALA A 83 5.98 -3.25 3.38
C ALA A 83 5.25 -3.97 2.23
N ALA A 84 5.99 -4.67 1.37
CA ALA A 84 5.42 -5.46 0.29
C ALA A 84 4.59 -6.64 0.78
N VAL A 85 5.03 -7.33 1.84
CA VAL A 85 4.26 -8.38 2.51
C VAL A 85 2.97 -7.81 3.09
N LEU A 86 3.03 -6.67 3.81
CA LEU A 86 1.84 -5.98 4.31
C LEU A 86 0.88 -5.64 3.18
N LEU A 87 1.37 -5.01 2.10
CA LEU A 87 0.53 -4.60 0.97
C LEU A 87 -0.18 -5.80 0.35
N ARG A 88 0.56 -6.86 0.02
CA ARG A 88 0.01 -8.04 -0.64
C ARG A 88 -0.95 -8.79 0.26
N LYS A 89 -0.57 -9.06 1.51
CA LYS A 89 -1.36 -9.91 2.41
C LYS A 89 -2.61 -9.23 2.94
N LEU A 90 -2.59 -7.90 3.12
CA LEU A 90 -3.80 -7.16 3.50
C LEU A 90 -4.74 -6.94 2.31
N SER A 91 -4.22 -6.94 1.06
CA SER A 91 -5.05 -6.70 -0.13
C SER A 91 -5.67 -7.96 -0.72
N THR A 92 -5.06 -9.14 -0.52
CA THR A 92 -5.43 -10.38 -1.22
C THR A 92 -6.09 -11.39 -0.28
N ARG A 93 -6.74 -12.41 -0.85
CA ARG A 93 -7.39 -13.46 -0.04
C ARG A 93 -6.38 -14.44 0.56
N PRO A 94 -6.66 -15.03 1.74
CA PRO A 94 -7.78 -14.67 2.64
C PRO A 94 -7.60 -13.25 3.18
N CYS A 95 -8.69 -12.49 3.30
CA CYS A 95 -8.68 -11.10 3.75
C CYS A 95 -9.35 -10.95 5.13
N ILE A 96 -8.97 -9.90 5.87
CA ILE A 96 -9.46 -9.66 7.23
C ILE A 96 -10.95 -9.25 7.18
N TYR A 97 -11.28 -8.29 6.33
CA TYR A 97 -12.59 -7.66 6.24
C TYR A 97 -13.34 -8.06 4.97
N ALA A 98 -14.67 -7.87 4.97
CA ALA A 98 -15.52 -8.11 3.80
C ALA A 98 -15.26 -7.11 2.65
N ASP A 99 -14.87 -5.88 2.98
CA ASP A 99 -14.57 -4.80 2.02
C ASP A 99 -13.46 -3.89 2.58
N GLY A 100 -12.97 -2.94 1.78
CA GLY A 100 -12.00 -1.92 2.22
C GLY A 100 -10.55 -2.38 2.23
N ASN A 101 -10.28 -3.67 2.02
CA ASN A 101 -8.94 -4.28 2.16
C ASN A 101 -7.82 -3.58 1.38
N HIS A 102 -8.02 -3.25 0.10
CA HIS A 102 -6.99 -2.54 -0.69
C HIS A 102 -6.67 -1.15 -0.14
N ARG A 103 -7.69 -0.44 0.36
CA ARG A 103 -7.54 0.92 0.90
C ARG A 103 -6.87 0.86 2.28
N LEU A 104 -7.27 -0.09 3.12
CA LEU A 104 -6.61 -0.40 4.39
C LEU A 104 -5.14 -0.77 4.19
N ALA A 105 -4.84 -1.65 3.24
CA ALA A 105 -3.47 -2.09 2.95
C ALA A 105 -2.58 -0.90 2.58
N LEU A 106 -3.06 0.00 1.72
CA LEU A 106 -2.33 1.20 1.33
C LEU A 106 -2.06 2.12 2.52
N VAL A 107 -3.08 2.45 3.33
CA VAL A 107 -2.92 3.30 4.52
C VAL A 107 -1.93 2.70 5.51
N THR A 108 -1.99 1.38 5.69
CA THR A 108 -1.08 0.63 6.57
C THR A 108 0.35 0.71 6.08
N VAL A 109 0.58 0.50 4.78
CA VAL A 109 1.91 0.52 4.16
C VAL A 109 2.51 1.91 4.14
N GLU A 110 1.73 2.94 3.79
CA GLU A 110 2.18 4.33 3.83
C GLU A 110 2.60 4.72 5.25
N THR A 111 1.82 4.31 6.25
CA THR A 111 2.12 4.57 7.66
C THR A 111 3.34 3.81 8.13
N PHE A 112 3.44 2.52 7.82
CA PHE A 112 4.59 1.69 8.15
C PHE A 112 5.88 2.26 7.56
N LEU A 113 5.91 2.59 6.28
CA LEU A 113 7.09 3.20 5.64
C LEU A 113 7.45 4.52 6.31
N ARG A 114 6.47 5.41 6.51
CA ARG A 114 6.68 6.73 7.14
C ARG A 114 7.23 6.64 8.56
N LYS A 115 6.67 5.75 9.40
CA LYS A 115 7.11 5.53 10.78
C LYS A 115 8.51 4.90 10.86
N ASN A 116 8.95 4.25 9.77
CA ASN A 116 10.30 3.72 9.60
C ASN A 116 11.21 4.63 8.76
N GLY A 117 10.87 5.91 8.59
CA GLY A 117 11.73 6.92 7.93
C GLY A 117 11.73 6.88 6.40
N LEU A 118 10.89 6.06 5.78
CA LEU A 118 10.79 5.85 4.33
C LEU A 118 9.45 6.34 3.77
N ARG A 119 9.30 6.29 2.46
CA ARG A 119 8.06 6.66 1.75
C ARG A 119 7.87 5.77 0.53
N ILE A 120 6.63 5.69 0.05
CA ILE A 120 6.32 5.22 -1.31
C ILE A 120 6.91 6.26 -2.28
N TRP A 121 7.57 5.77 -3.34
CA TRP A 121 8.23 6.63 -4.32
C TRP A 121 7.29 7.64 -4.97
N THR A 122 6.21 7.14 -5.58
CA THR A 122 5.25 7.96 -6.31
C THR A 122 4.18 8.53 -5.37
N LYS A 123 3.75 9.76 -5.65
CA LYS A 123 2.53 10.36 -5.08
C LYS A 123 1.39 10.36 -6.11
N ASP A 124 1.63 9.83 -7.30
CA ASP A 124 0.59 9.72 -8.32
C ASP A 124 -0.44 8.67 -7.88
N SER A 125 -1.60 9.23 -7.67
CA SER A 125 -2.73 8.61 -7.05
C SER A 125 -3.40 7.57 -7.99
N LEU A 126 -3.29 7.76 -9.30
CA LEU A 126 -3.76 6.82 -10.33
C LEU A 126 -2.77 5.66 -10.53
N GLU A 127 -1.47 5.92 -10.46
CA GLU A 127 -0.44 4.88 -10.53
C GLU A 127 -0.55 3.91 -9.35
N ILE A 128 -0.66 4.44 -8.14
CA ILE A 128 -0.87 3.64 -6.91
C ILE A 128 -2.10 2.76 -7.07
N TYR A 129 -3.21 3.31 -7.54
CA TYR A 129 -4.43 2.54 -7.74
C TYR A 129 -4.25 1.39 -8.72
N ARG A 130 -3.68 1.66 -9.90
CA ARG A 130 -3.47 0.66 -10.94
C ARG A 130 -2.59 -0.48 -10.42
N PHE A 131 -1.52 -0.14 -9.71
CA PHE A 131 -0.62 -1.12 -9.12
C PHE A 131 -1.32 -1.99 -8.07
N ILE A 132 -2.05 -1.39 -7.13
CA ILE A 132 -2.75 -2.15 -6.07
C ILE A 132 -3.87 -3.01 -6.65
N LYS A 133 -4.58 -2.56 -7.69
CA LYS A 133 -5.56 -3.39 -8.40
C LYS A 133 -4.92 -4.62 -9.05
N GLY A 134 -3.68 -4.49 -9.52
CA GLY A 134 -2.88 -5.58 -10.10
C GLY A 134 -2.06 -6.39 -9.10
N ILE A 135 -2.17 -6.14 -7.78
CA ILE A 135 -1.21 -6.66 -6.78
C ILE A 135 -1.04 -8.19 -6.79
N MET A 136 -2.06 -8.94 -7.20
CA MET A 136 -1.99 -10.41 -7.30
C MET A 136 -1.01 -10.90 -8.39
N GLN A 137 -0.70 -10.05 -9.37
CA GLN A 137 0.20 -10.34 -10.48
C GLN A 137 1.67 -10.15 -10.12
N HIS A 138 1.97 -9.52 -8.98
CA HIS A 138 3.33 -9.12 -8.60
C HIS A 138 3.83 -9.89 -7.38
N ASN A 139 5.00 -10.52 -7.47
CA ASN A 139 5.64 -11.15 -6.32
C ASN A 139 6.15 -10.11 -5.29
N ILE A 140 6.62 -10.57 -4.13
CA ILE A 140 7.04 -9.67 -3.04
C ILE A 140 8.19 -8.75 -3.45
N ASP A 141 9.15 -9.24 -4.23
CA ASP A 141 10.31 -8.46 -4.67
C ASP A 141 9.89 -7.38 -5.67
N GLU A 142 8.99 -7.69 -6.60
CA GLU A 142 8.41 -6.73 -7.54
C GLU A 142 7.63 -5.63 -6.83
N ILE A 143 6.87 -6.00 -5.79
CA ILE A 143 6.15 -5.04 -4.96
C ILE A 143 7.11 -4.15 -4.17
N ALA A 144 8.14 -4.74 -3.55
CA ALA A 144 9.14 -3.99 -2.79
C ALA A 144 9.89 -2.99 -3.69
N GLU A 145 10.27 -3.43 -4.89
CA GLU A 145 10.93 -2.62 -5.90
C GLU A 145 10.02 -1.47 -6.37
N TRP A 146 8.75 -1.76 -6.66
CA TRP A 146 7.79 -0.73 -7.04
C TRP A 146 7.53 0.29 -5.92
N LEU A 147 7.45 -0.15 -4.66
CA LEU A 147 7.32 0.75 -3.51
C LEU A 147 8.53 1.69 -3.38
N ARG A 148 9.72 1.17 -3.69
CA ARG A 148 11.00 1.89 -3.58
C ARG A 148 11.25 2.87 -4.73
N ASN A 149 10.95 2.46 -5.96
CA ASN A 149 11.37 3.15 -7.18
C ASN A 149 10.22 3.60 -8.08
N GLY A 150 8.97 3.25 -7.74
CA GLY A 150 7.79 3.58 -8.53
C GLY A 150 7.61 2.67 -9.74
N PRO A 151 6.70 3.03 -10.67
CA PRO A 151 6.55 2.31 -11.93
C PRO A 151 7.84 2.40 -12.75
N LYS A 152 8.27 1.27 -13.31
CA LYS A 152 9.31 1.29 -14.35
C LYS A 152 8.69 1.92 -15.58
N GLU A 153 9.28 3.00 -16.09
CA GLU A 153 8.94 3.49 -17.41
C GLU A 153 9.12 2.32 -18.38
N SER A 154 8.05 1.94 -19.09
CA SER A 154 8.24 1.18 -20.31
C SER A 154 9.03 2.10 -21.22
N SER A 155 10.28 1.77 -21.51
CA SER A 155 11.02 2.41 -22.59
C SER A 155 10.13 2.34 -23.84
N SER A 156 9.46 3.44 -24.16
CA SER A 156 8.93 3.66 -25.50
C SER A 156 10.17 3.70 -26.37
N ASN A 157 10.49 2.57 -27.02
CA ASN A 157 11.48 2.58 -28.07
C ASN A 157 11.04 3.65 -29.07
N GLU A 158 11.94 4.61 -29.24
CA GLU A 158 11.91 5.58 -30.32
C GLU A 158 11.85 4.79 -31.63
N ASP A 159 10.69 4.78 -32.28
CA ASP A 159 10.60 4.60 -33.72
C ASP A 159 11.20 5.86 -34.36
N SER A 160 12.52 5.95 -34.37
CA SER A 160 13.27 6.89 -35.20
C SER A 160 14.45 6.14 -35.81
N GLY A 161 14.32 5.80 -37.09
CA GLY A 161 15.28 4.96 -37.79
C GLY A 161 14.94 4.75 -39.25
N ILE A 162 14.93 5.87 -39.99
CA ILE A 162 14.99 5.97 -41.45
C ILE A 162 15.91 4.88 -42.06
N CYS A 163 15.43 4.22 -43.12
CA CYS A 163 16.28 3.58 -44.13
C CYS A 163 15.73 3.96 -45.51
N ASP A 164 16.34 4.98 -46.10
CA ASP A 164 16.23 5.34 -47.50
C ASP A 164 16.56 4.15 -48.43
N GLY A 165 15.84 4.09 -49.55
CA GLY A 165 16.43 3.84 -50.86
C GLY A 165 16.69 2.38 -51.27
N LYS A 166 15.88 1.90 -52.21
CA LYS A 166 16.40 1.15 -53.36
C LYS A 166 15.65 1.52 -54.64
N LYS A 167 16.39 2.16 -55.55
CA LYS A 167 16.13 2.24 -56.99
C LYS A 167 15.83 0.84 -57.54
N VAL A 168 14.82 0.71 -58.40
CA VAL A 168 14.96 0.33 -59.83
C VAL A 168 13.83 1.00 -60.60
#